data_AF-A0A2N6SYE8-F1
#
_entry.id   AF-A0A2N6SYE8-F1
#
_cell.length_a   1.000
_cell.length_b   1.000
_cell.length_c   1.000
_cell.angle_alpha   90.00
_cell.angle_beta   90.00
_cell.angle_gamma   90.00
#
_symmetry.space_group_name_H-M   'P 1'
#
loop_
_entity.id
_entity.type
_entity.pdbx_description
1 polymer ?
#
loop_
_entity_poly.entity_id
_entity_poly.type
_entity_poly.pdbx_seq_one_letter_code
_entity_poly.pdbx_strand_id
1 'polypeptide(L)'
;MKMGPSLRRTLVNAAGKRLTPNRLRHLLNGWPPLAAMGIRITHVADDWSRGRLELRLNRLNANMHGAAFGGTLFSMTDVLFGTLVMQRLGVDKYEAWTRTGSFEYIQPGRRGSYLEVEATDELIAQILAETEGGFSTVVPYTSVIRDRDGGIVGIGQQDLYVRRRGIGKPPPNPAQIEHVAGENLIAAGRTLARLGLRGPEHRERLTQHERMARRCVRPEARAVAWLDGVLEFGSVSIEDYRAAGLPEVVIEALTAERPSAAAMSLRAEVVEARESLGKY
;
A
#
# COMPACT_ATOMS: atom_id res chain seq x y z
N MET A 1 -7.23 -33.21 -37.65
CA MET A 1 -6.07 -33.30 -36.73
C MET A 1 -6.46 -32.68 -35.40
N LYS A 2 -6.61 -33.47 -34.34
CA LYS A 2 -6.79 -32.94 -32.98
C LYS A 2 -5.48 -32.27 -32.58
N MET A 3 -5.46 -30.95 -32.45
CA MET A 3 -4.30 -30.24 -31.89
C MET A 3 -4.08 -30.76 -30.48
N GLY A 4 -2.93 -31.41 -30.26
CA GLY A 4 -2.48 -31.80 -28.93
C GLY A 4 -2.38 -30.58 -28.00
N PRO A 5 -2.35 -30.79 -26.67
CA PRO A 5 -2.32 -29.69 -25.72
C PRO A 5 -1.17 -28.72 -26.05
N SER A 6 -1.51 -27.43 -26.18
CA SER A 6 -0.51 -26.40 -26.49
C SER A 6 0.58 -26.38 -25.43
N LEU A 7 1.83 -26.08 -25.83
CA LEU A 7 2.96 -25.90 -24.90
C LEU A 7 2.59 -25.00 -23.70
N ARG A 8 1.72 -24.02 -23.93
CA ARG A 8 1.17 -23.10 -22.91
C ARG A 8 0.40 -23.85 -21.83
N ARG A 9 -0.43 -24.85 -22.19
CA ARG A 9 -1.21 -25.66 -21.24
C ARG A 9 -0.33 -26.64 -20.47
N THR A 10 0.71 -27.18 -21.11
CA THR A 10 1.68 -28.09 -20.47
C THR A 10 2.60 -27.33 -19.50
N LEU A 11 3.01 -26.11 -19.83
CA LEU A 11 3.76 -25.22 -18.93
C LEU A 11 2.90 -24.75 -17.75
N VAL A 12 1.61 -24.43 -17.98
CA VAL A 12 0.65 -24.09 -16.91
C VAL A 12 0.39 -25.29 -16.00
N ASN A 13 0.28 -26.51 -16.55
CA ASN A 13 0.10 -27.73 -15.74
C ASN A 13 1.38 -28.15 -15.00
N ALA A 14 2.57 -27.92 -15.56
CA ALA A 14 3.84 -28.12 -14.87
C ALA A 14 4.08 -27.07 -13.76
N ALA A 15 3.56 -25.86 -13.94
CA ALA A 15 3.47 -24.81 -12.91
C ALA A 15 2.42 -25.11 -11.82
N GLY A 16 1.59 -26.15 -11.99
CA GLY A 16 0.69 -26.69 -10.97
C GLY A 16 1.40 -27.39 -9.81
N LYS A 17 2.72 -27.58 -9.86
CA LYS A 17 3.52 -27.84 -8.66
C LYS A 17 3.66 -26.52 -7.90
N ARG A 18 3.08 -26.44 -6.68
CA ARG A 18 3.28 -25.33 -5.74
C ARG A 18 4.74 -24.91 -5.74
N LEU A 19 5.04 -23.78 -6.35
CA LEU A 19 6.39 -23.24 -6.45
C LEU A 19 6.84 -22.92 -5.04
N THR A 20 7.84 -23.59 -4.49
CA THR A 20 8.32 -23.27 -3.13
C THR A 20 8.83 -21.82 -3.06
N PRO A 21 8.72 -21.12 -1.93
CA PRO A 21 9.24 -19.75 -1.75
C PRO A 21 10.69 -19.56 -2.21
N ASN A 22 11.58 -20.50 -1.88
CA ASN A 22 12.97 -20.46 -2.34
C ASN A 22 13.11 -20.53 -3.87
N ARG A 23 12.33 -21.37 -4.54
CA ARG A 23 12.33 -21.45 -6.02
C ARG A 23 11.81 -20.17 -6.65
N LEU A 24 10.73 -19.57 -6.12
CA LEU A 24 10.24 -18.27 -6.57
C LEU A 24 11.33 -17.21 -6.43
N ARG A 25 11.97 -17.14 -5.26
CA ARG A 25 13.06 -16.19 -4.99
C ARG A 25 14.17 -16.31 -6.03
N HIS A 26 14.63 -17.52 -6.35
CA HIS A 26 15.67 -17.72 -7.35
C HIS A 26 15.21 -17.36 -8.76
N LEU A 27 13.96 -17.68 -9.13
CA LEU A 27 13.39 -17.33 -10.43
C LEU A 27 13.28 -15.82 -10.61
N LEU A 28 12.72 -15.10 -9.62
CA LEU A 28 12.58 -13.65 -9.67
C LEU A 28 13.94 -12.95 -9.64
N ASN A 29 14.90 -13.42 -8.83
CA ASN A 29 16.25 -12.87 -8.83
C ASN A 29 17.01 -13.09 -10.16
N GLY A 30 16.65 -14.12 -10.92
CA GLY A 30 17.19 -14.38 -12.26
C GLY A 30 16.41 -13.68 -13.38
N TRP A 31 15.27 -13.07 -13.08
CA TRP A 31 14.43 -12.42 -14.09
C TRP A 31 15.10 -11.12 -14.57
N PRO A 32 15.37 -10.95 -15.89
CA PRO A 32 16.19 -9.84 -16.38
C PRO A 32 15.77 -8.44 -15.94
N PRO A 33 14.46 -8.08 -15.86
CA PRO A 33 14.05 -6.77 -15.37
C PRO A 33 14.53 -6.46 -13.95
N LEU A 34 14.36 -7.40 -13.00
CA LEU A 34 14.77 -7.20 -11.61
C LEU A 34 16.28 -7.19 -11.46
N ALA A 35 16.96 -8.10 -12.17
CA ALA A 35 18.41 -8.19 -12.17
C ALA A 35 19.06 -6.90 -12.70
N ALA A 36 18.56 -6.35 -13.82
CA ALA A 36 19.05 -5.10 -14.40
C ALA A 36 18.83 -3.90 -13.45
N MET A 37 17.70 -3.88 -12.74
CA MET A 37 17.43 -2.87 -11.71
C MET A 37 18.22 -3.09 -10.41
N GLY A 38 18.88 -4.23 -10.23
CA GLY A 38 19.58 -4.60 -8.99
C GLY A 38 18.64 -4.85 -7.81
N ILE A 39 17.37 -5.17 -8.07
CA ILE A 39 16.40 -5.61 -7.06
C ILE A 39 16.68 -7.09 -6.77
N ARG A 40 16.88 -7.41 -5.49
CA ARG A 40 17.13 -8.78 -5.03
C ARG A 40 16.19 -9.15 -3.90
N ILE A 41 15.37 -10.17 -4.10
CA ILE A 41 14.57 -10.78 -3.05
C ILE A 41 15.51 -11.63 -2.20
N THR A 42 15.63 -11.28 -0.92
CA THR A 42 16.52 -11.94 0.03
C THR A 42 15.79 -13.02 0.83
N HIS A 43 14.52 -12.79 1.14
CA HIS A 43 13.70 -13.71 1.92
C HIS A 43 12.24 -13.74 1.42
N VAL A 44 11.64 -14.93 1.49
CA VAL A 44 10.19 -15.15 1.35
C VAL A 44 9.86 -16.24 2.38
N ALA A 45 8.85 -16.00 3.22
CA ALA A 45 8.45 -16.95 4.24
C ALA A 45 7.78 -18.19 3.64
N ASP A 46 7.85 -19.31 4.36
CA ASP A 46 7.34 -20.62 3.92
C ASP A 46 5.83 -20.65 3.71
N ASP A 47 5.11 -19.80 4.44
CA ASP A 47 3.67 -19.57 4.41
C ASP A 47 3.24 -18.43 3.48
N TRP A 48 4.20 -17.76 2.82
CA TRP A 48 4.00 -16.57 1.98
C TRP A 48 3.46 -15.33 2.70
N SER A 49 3.43 -15.31 4.04
CA SER A 49 2.91 -14.16 4.79
C SER A 49 3.79 -12.93 4.66
N ARG A 50 5.08 -13.12 4.41
CA ARG A 50 6.08 -12.05 4.35
C ARG A 50 7.19 -12.29 3.34
N GLY A 51 7.81 -11.20 2.92
CA GLY A 51 8.99 -11.20 2.09
C GLY A 51 9.87 -9.99 2.33
N ARG A 52 11.13 -10.10 1.93
CA ARG A 52 12.12 -9.02 2.00
C ARG A 52 12.88 -8.92 0.70
N LEU A 53 13.02 -7.70 0.20
CA LEU A 53 13.83 -7.39 -0.96
C LEU A 53 14.75 -6.19 -0.70
N GLU A 54 15.85 -6.16 -1.43
CA GLU A 54 16.91 -5.17 -1.31
C GLU A 54 17.25 -4.59 -2.68
N LEU A 55 17.51 -3.30 -2.72
CA LEU A 55 18.14 -2.64 -3.85
C LEU A 55 19.65 -2.60 -3.65
N ARG A 56 20.37 -3.30 -4.53
CA ARG A 56 21.83 -3.23 -4.63
C ARG A 56 22.21 -2.16 -5.64
N LEU A 57 22.39 -0.95 -5.13
CA LEU A 57 22.83 0.18 -5.95
C LEU A 57 24.23 -0.07 -6.53
N ASN A 58 24.38 0.18 -7.82
CA ASN A 58 25.60 0.10 -8.59
C ASN A 58 25.58 1.18 -9.68
N ARG A 59 26.67 1.31 -10.45
CA ARG A 59 26.79 2.38 -11.46
C ARG A 59 25.80 2.24 -12.63
N LEU A 60 25.26 1.05 -12.88
CA LEU A 60 24.35 0.79 -14.00
C LEU A 60 22.88 1.07 -13.65
N ASN A 61 22.50 1.01 -12.37
CA ASN A 61 21.13 1.26 -11.90
C ASN A 61 20.99 2.55 -11.07
N ALA A 62 22.04 3.37 -11.02
CA ALA A 62 22.01 4.70 -10.44
C ALA A 62 21.45 5.74 -11.45
N ASN A 63 20.76 6.76 -10.94
CA ASN A 63 20.35 7.92 -11.72
C ASN A 63 21.53 8.90 -11.95
N MET A 64 21.29 9.98 -12.71
CA MET A 64 22.29 11.00 -13.03
C MET A 64 22.95 11.68 -11.81
N HIS A 65 22.34 11.60 -10.62
CA HIS A 65 22.84 12.14 -9.37
C HIS A 65 23.56 11.10 -8.49
N GLY A 66 23.82 9.89 -9.01
CA GLY A 66 24.47 8.81 -8.27
C GLY A 66 23.60 8.20 -7.17
N ALA A 67 22.28 8.37 -7.26
CA ALA A 67 21.28 7.87 -6.33
C ALA A 67 20.42 6.77 -6.99
N ALA A 68 19.53 6.10 -6.24
CA ALA A 68 18.65 5.10 -6.83
C ALA A 68 17.81 5.70 -7.97
N PHE A 69 17.69 4.98 -9.10
CA PHE A 69 16.76 5.38 -10.14
C PHE A 69 15.32 5.33 -9.60
N GLY A 70 14.54 6.39 -9.83
CA GLY A 70 13.21 6.53 -9.24
C GLY A 70 12.27 5.38 -9.62
N GLY A 71 12.29 4.97 -10.90
CA GLY A 71 11.52 3.82 -11.37
C GLY A 71 11.93 2.50 -10.73
N THR A 72 13.18 2.37 -10.27
CA THR A 72 13.63 1.20 -9.51
C THR A 72 13.02 1.17 -8.11
N LEU A 73 13.00 2.31 -7.41
CA LEU A 73 12.34 2.40 -6.11
C LEU A 73 10.85 2.07 -6.22
N PHE A 74 10.15 2.60 -7.23
CA PHE A 74 8.76 2.24 -7.48
C PHE A 74 8.59 0.73 -7.77
N SER A 75 9.47 0.16 -8.60
CA SER A 75 9.40 -1.27 -8.92
C SER A 75 9.59 -2.19 -7.71
N MET A 76 10.30 -1.72 -6.66
CA MET A 76 10.44 -2.49 -5.42
C MET A 76 9.09 -2.73 -4.74
N THR A 77 8.15 -1.77 -4.80
CA THR A 77 6.87 -1.88 -4.09
C THR A 77 5.90 -2.84 -4.77
N ASP A 78 5.99 -2.97 -6.10
CA ASP A 78 5.07 -3.76 -6.92
C ASP A 78 5.44 -5.26 -7.02
N VAL A 79 6.74 -5.57 -6.99
CA VAL A 79 7.25 -6.88 -7.42
C VAL A 79 6.76 -8.08 -6.60
N LEU A 80 6.56 -7.91 -5.28
CA LEU A 80 6.39 -9.05 -4.38
C LEU A 80 4.98 -9.16 -3.78
N PHE A 81 4.31 -8.05 -3.46
CA PHE A 81 3.05 -8.06 -2.72
C PHE A 81 1.95 -8.88 -3.38
N GLY A 82 1.63 -8.58 -4.65
CA GLY A 82 0.63 -9.33 -5.41
C GLY A 82 0.97 -10.82 -5.56
N THR A 83 2.27 -11.14 -5.66
CA THR A 83 2.74 -12.53 -5.72
C THR A 83 2.48 -13.27 -4.41
N LEU A 84 2.77 -12.65 -3.26
CA LEU A 84 2.49 -13.24 -1.95
C LEU A 84 0.98 -13.50 -1.79
N VAL A 85 0.16 -12.48 -2.07
CA VAL A 85 -1.31 -12.59 -2.03
C VAL A 85 -1.82 -13.73 -2.90
N MET A 86 -1.36 -13.83 -4.15
CA MET A 86 -1.76 -14.91 -5.06
C MET A 86 -1.34 -16.30 -4.55
N GLN A 87 -0.16 -16.43 -3.95
CA GLN A 87 0.29 -17.72 -3.41
C GLN A 87 -0.56 -18.13 -2.19
N ARG A 88 -0.94 -17.18 -1.34
CA ARG A 88 -1.82 -17.43 -0.17
C ARG A 88 -3.25 -17.78 -0.59
N LEU A 89 -3.79 -17.16 -1.63
CA LEU A 89 -5.14 -17.42 -2.14
C LEU A 89 -5.23 -18.68 -3.04
N GLY A 90 -4.11 -19.09 -3.63
CA GLY A 90 -4.03 -20.15 -4.62
C GLY A 90 -3.94 -19.60 -6.05
N VAL A 91 -2.78 -19.75 -6.67
CA VAL A 91 -2.45 -19.20 -8.00
C VAL A 91 -3.32 -19.72 -9.15
N ASP A 92 -3.91 -20.90 -8.98
CA ASP A 92 -4.85 -21.56 -9.89
C ASP A 92 -6.29 -21.03 -9.74
N LYS A 93 -6.61 -20.47 -8.57
CA LYS A 93 -7.96 -19.99 -8.22
C LYS A 93 -8.10 -18.48 -8.34
N TYR A 94 -7.02 -17.74 -8.09
CA TYR A 94 -7.04 -16.28 -8.01
C TYR A 94 -6.01 -15.65 -8.93
N GLU A 95 -6.31 -14.41 -9.32
CA GLU A 95 -5.34 -13.50 -9.92
C GLU A 95 -5.42 -12.13 -9.27
N ALA A 96 -4.25 -11.51 -9.13
CA ALA A 96 -4.09 -10.20 -8.54
C ALA A 96 -3.26 -9.30 -9.47
N TRP A 97 -3.67 -8.05 -9.58
CA TRP A 97 -3.06 -7.06 -10.47
C TRP A 97 -3.03 -5.70 -9.78
N THR A 98 -1.90 -5.02 -9.82
CA THR A 98 -1.86 -3.62 -9.38
C THR A 98 -2.77 -2.78 -10.27
N ARG A 99 -3.71 -2.07 -9.65
CA ARG A 99 -4.71 -1.21 -10.30
C ARG A 99 -4.23 0.24 -10.36
N THR A 100 -3.72 0.75 -9.25
CA THR A 100 -3.20 2.12 -9.11
C THR A 100 -1.93 2.09 -8.26
N GLY A 101 -1.11 3.13 -8.39
CA GLY A 101 0.05 3.32 -7.54
C GLY A 101 0.49 4.78 -7.49
N SER A 102 0.78 5.27 -6.29
CA SER A 102 1.46 6.53 -6.00
C SER A 102 2.77 6.23 -5.26
N PHE A 103 3.73 7.13 -5.36
CA PHE A 103 5.00 6.99 -4.66
C PHE A 103 5.58 8.34 -4.27
N GLU A 104 5.95 8.47 -3.00
CA GLU A 104 6.60 9.64 -2.45
C GLU A 104 8.09 9.36 -2.25
N TYR A 105 8.92 10.18 -2.92
CA TYR A 105 10.36 10.14 -2.80
C TYR A 105 10.79 11.04 -1.63
N ILE A 106 11.12 10.42 -0.50
CA ILE A 106 11.48 11.13 0.74
C ILE A 106 13.00 11.37 0.80
N GLN A 107 13.80 10.34 0.49
CA GLN A 107 15.26 10.42 0.47
C GLN A 107 15.85 9.74 -0.79
N PRO A 108 17.07 10.11 -1.24
CA PRO A 108 17.61 9.64 -2.51
C PRO A 108 18.06 8.16 -2.56
N GLY A 109 18.14 7.44 -1.43
CA GLY A 109 18.51 6.01 -1.43
C GLY A 109 19.95 5.72 -1.90
N ARG A 110 20.93 6.52 -1.44
CA ARG A 110 22.34 6.48 -1.92
C ARG A 110 23.15 5.24 -1.52
N ARG A 111 22.73 4.49 -0.49
CA ARG A 111 23.51 3.36 0.09
C ARG A 111 22.82 2.01 -0.11
N GLY A 112 21.92 1.95 -1.09
CA GLY A 112 20.94 0.88 -1.23
C GLY A 112 19.81 1.01 -0.21
N SER A 113 18.76 0.23 -0.40
CA SER A 113 17.55 0.26 0.39
C SER A 113 16.98 -1.14 0.52
N TYR A 114 16.04 -1.32 1.44
CA TYR A 114 15.26 -2.53 1.57
C TYR A 114 13.77 -2.22 1.70
N LEU A 115 12.96 -3.21 1.36
CA LEU A 115 11.52 -3.22 1.59
C LEU A 115 11.15 -4.56 2.21
N GLU A 116 10.37 -4.48 3.27
CA GLU A 116 9.66 -5.62 3.85
C GLU A 116 8.21 -5.55 3.40
N VAL A 117 7.69 -6.71 3.00
CA VAL A 117 6.35 -6.85 2.43
C VAL A 117 5.61 -7.87 3.25
N GLU A 118 4.38 -7.57 3.62
CA GLU A 118 3.52 -8.44 4.41
C GLU A 118 2.16 -8.57 3.73
N ALA A 119 1.68 -9.81 3.60
CA ALA A 119 0.33 -10.13 3.19
C ALA A 119 -0.32 -10.83 4.38
N THR A 120 -0.93 -10.06 5.28
CA THR A 120 -1.41 -10.54 6.60
C THR A 120 -2.57 -11.52 6.47
N ASP A 121 -2.84 -12.27 7.55
CA ASP A 121 -3.96 -13.21 7.60
C ASP A 121 -5.30 -12.47 7.48
N GLU A 122 -5.41 -11.28 8.08
CA GLU A 122 -6.58 -10.41 8.03
C GLU A 122 -6.86 -9.95 6.59
N LEU A 123 -5.81 -9.53 5.86
CA LEU A 123 -5.94 -9.13 4.47
C LEU A 123 -6.41 -10.29 3.60
N ILE A 124 -5.85 -11.49 3.79
CA ILE A 124 -6.25 -12.67 3.02
C ILE A 124 -7.70 -13.05 3.33
N ALA A 125 -8.11 -13.02 4.61
CA ALA A 125 -9.48 -13.27 5.01
C ALA A 125 -10.45 -12.24 4.40
N GLN A 126 -10.09 -10.95 4.41
CA GLN A 126 -10.85 -9.88 3.78
C GLN A 126 -11.04 -10.16 2.28
N ILE A 127 -9.97 -10.44 1.55
CA ILE A 127 -10.05 -10.71 0.10
C ILE A 127 -10.94 -11.92 -0.18
N LEU A 128 -10.85 -12.98 0.62
CA LEU A 128 -11.68 -14.17 0.44
C LEU A 128 -13.17 -13.86 0.62
N ALA A 129 -13.52 -13.10 1.67
CA ALA A 129 -14.89 -12.66 1.92
C ALA A 129 -15.40 -11.73 0.81
N GLU A 130 -14.59 -10.76 0.40
CA GLU A 130 -14.99 -9.78 -0.61
C GLU A 130 -15.08 -10.36 -2.03
N THR A 131 -14.41 -11.48 -2.29
CA THR A 131 -14.49 -12.20 -3.58
C THR A 131 -15.49 -13.36 -3.55
N GLU A 132 -16.19 -13.57 -2.44
CA GLU A 132 -17.31 -14.49 -2.37
C GLU A 132 -18.42 -14.08 -3.36
N GLY A 133 -19.28 -15.01 -3.77
CA GLY A 133 -20.34 -14.72 -4.74
C GLY A 133 -19.87 -14.39 -6.17
N GLY A 134 -18.56 -14.43 -6.45
CA GLY A 134 -18.01 -14.15 -7.78
C GLY A 134 -17.72 -12.67 -8.04
N PHE A 135 -17.57 -11.87 -7.00
CA PHE A 135 -17.13 -10.47 -7.11
C PHE A 135 -15.61 -10.36 -7.30
N SER A 136 -15.19 -9.15 -7.70
CA SER A 136 -13.80 -8.70 -7.56
C SER A 136 -13.69 -7.69 -6.43
N THR A 137 -12.47 -7.57 -5.91
CA THR A 137 -12.13 -6.57 -4.89
C THR A 137 -10.88 -5.78 -5.28
N VAL A 138 -10.76 -4.57 -4.75
CA VAL A 138 -9.54 -3.77 -4.73
C VAL A 138 -9.13 -3.46 -3.29
N VAL A 139 -7.95 -3.95 -2.89
CA VAL A 139 -7.40 -3.72 -1.55
C VAL A 139 -6.21 -2.77 -1.62
N PRO A 140 -6.20 -1.66 -0.85
CA PRO A 140 -5.05 -0.79 -0.78
C PRO A 140 -3.95 -1.39 0.10
N TYR A 141 -2.70 -1.05 -0.19
CA TYR A 141 -1.55 -1.42 0.63
C TYR A 141 -0.48 -0.33 0.59
N THR A 142 0.23 -0.19 1.71
CA THR A 142 1.35 0.74 1.87
C THR A 142 2.67 -0.03 1.86
N SER A 143 3.64 0.45 1.07
CA SER A 143 5.01 -0.05 1.07
C SER A 143 5.96 1.03 1.57
N VAL A 144 6.83 0.69 2.53
CA VAL A 144 7.82 1.64 3.07
C VAL A 144 9.23 1.16 2.74
N ILE A 145 9.89 1.86 1.83
CA ILE A 145 11.29 1.60 1.49
C ILE A 145 12.17 2.31 2.50
N ARG A 146 13.09 1.56 3.12
CA ARG A 146 14.03 2.07 4.11
C ARG A 146 15.46 1.96 3.64
N ASP A 147 16.32 2.86 4.11
CA ASP A 147 17.77 2.69 3.98
C ASP A 147 18.29 1.73 5.06
N ARG A 148 19.61 1.49 5.06
CA ARG A 148 20.25 0.58 6.01
C ARG A 148 20.24 1.09 7.45
N ASP A 149 20.12 2.39 7.64
CA ASP A 149 20.11 3.06 8.94
C ASP A 149 18.67 3.18 9.50
N GLY A 150 17.67 2.70 8.73
CA GLY A 150 16.25 2.66 9.09
C GLY A 150 15.44 3.87 8.59
N GLY A 151 16.10 4.86 7.97
CA GLY A 151 15.49 6.05 7.42
C GLY A 151 14.55 5.75 6.26
N ILE A 152 13.46 6.51 6.14
CA ILE A 152 12.48 6.32 5.05
C ILE A 152 13.02 6.93 3.76
N VAL A 153 13.19 6.08 2.76
CA VAL A 153 13.59 6.44 1.39
C VAL A 153 12.38 6.82 0.56
N GLY A 154 11.29 6.06 0.69
CA GLY A 154 10.06 6.39 0.01
C GLY A 154 8.87 5.56 0.50
N ILE A 155 7.68 6.08 0.22
CA ILE A 155 6.41 5.51 0.63
C ILE A 155 5.59 5.28 -0.64
N GLY A 156 5.23 4.03 -0.91
CA GLY A 156 4.31 3.65 -1.97
C GLY A 156 2.91 3.43 -1.41
N GLN A 157 1.89 3.98 -2.08
CA GLN A 157 0.48 3.63 -1.85
C GLN A 157 -0.06 3.01 -3.12
N GLN A 158 -0.56 1.77 -3.03
CA GLN A 158 -0.97 1.02 -4.20
C GLN A 158 -2.28 0.29 -3.95
N ASP A 159 -3.04 0.09 -5.03
CA ASP A 159 -4.27 -0.69 -5.01
C ASP A 159 -4.04 -2.03 -5.71
N LEU A 160 -4.36 -3.13 -5.06
CA LEU A 160 -4.33 -4.48 -5.63
C LEU A 160 -5.74 -4.92 -6.01
N TYR A 161 -6.02 -5.02 -7.31
CA TYR A 161 -7.21 -5.66 -7.83
C TYR A 161 -7.08 -7.18 -7.72
N VAL A 162 -8.06 -7.85 -7.13
CA VAL A 162 -8.08 -9.30 -6.95
C VAL A 162 -9.41 -9.88 -7.44
N ARG A 163 -9.34 -11.01 -8.15
CA ARG A 163 -10.52 -11.78 -8.55
C ARG A 163 -10.27 -13.28 -8.63
N ARG A 164 -11.35 -14.05 -8.62
CA ARG A 164 -11.32 -15.47 -8.98
C ARG A 164 -11.04 -15.66 -10.48
N ARG A 165 -10.29 -16.70 -10.82
CA ARG A 165 -10.05 -17.15 -12.20
C ARG A 165 -11.26 -17.93 -12.71
N GLY A 166 -11.37 -18.04 -14.04
CA GLY A 166 -12.36 -18.91 -14.70
C GLY A 166 -13.77 -18.32 -14.80
N ILE A 167 -14.02 -17.17 -14.19
CA ILE A 167 -15.23 -16.37 -14.39
C ILE A 167 -14.97 -15.26 -15.42
N GLY A 168 -16.03 -14.74 -16.04
CA GLY A 168 -15.96 -13.52 -16.86
C GLY A 168 -15.43 -12.32 -16.06
N LYS A 169 -15.43 -11.10 -16.63
CA LYS A 169 -15.08 -9.92 -15.82
C LYS A 169 -16.11 -9.77 -14.69
N PRO A 170 -15.74 -10.03 -13.42
CA PRO A 170 -16.70 -9.99 -12.33
C PRO A 170 -17.12 -8.54 -12.03
N PRO A 171 -18.33 -8.32 -11.51
CA PRO A 171 -18.67 -7.03 -10.92
C PRO A 171 -17.77 -6.74 -9.71
N PRO A 172 -17.53 -5.45 -9.40
CA PRO A 172 -16.88 -5.08 -8.14
C PRO A 172 -17.78 -5.45 -6.96
N ASN A 173 -17.19 -5.76 -5.80
CA ASN A 173 -17.95 -6.01 -4.59
C ASN A 173 -18.67 -4.71 -4.14
N PRO A 174 -20.01 -4.73 -3.95
CA PRO A 174 -20.76 -3.56 -3.51
C PRO A 174 -20.30 -2.96 -2.17
N ALA A 175 -19.81 -3.77 -1.23
CA ALA A 175 -19.33 -3.32 0.08
C ALA A 175 -18.12 -2.38 -0.02
N GLN A 176 -17.38 -2.40 -1.14
CA GLN A 176 -16.28 -1.45 -1.36
C GLN A 176 -16.74 -0.01 -1.56
N ILE A 177 -18.05 0.20 -1.75
CA ILE A 177 -18.65 1.53 -1.85
C ILE A 177 -18.84 2.15 -0.46
N GLU A 178 -18.94 1.33 0.60
CA GLU A 178 -19.32 1.79 1.94
C GLU A 178 -18.17 2.48 2.68
N HIS A 179 -16.92 2.10 2.40
CA HIS A 179 -15.75 2.63 3.10
C HIS A 179 -14.64 3.06 2.14
N VAL A 180 -14.04 4.21 2.44
CA VAL A 180 -12.84 4.68 1.74
C VAL A 180 -11.58 4.19 2.47
N ALA A 181 -10.58 3.78 1.70
CA ALA A 181 -9.30 3.34 2.20
C ALA A 181 -8.17 3.80 1.26
N GLY A 182 -6.90 3.67 1.70
CA GLY A 182 -5.74 4.07 0.89
C GLY A 182 -5.77 5.54 0.46
N GLU A 183 -5.42 5.81 -0.80
CA GLU A 183 -5.42 7.17 -1.36
C GLU A 183 -6.81 7.83 -1.35
N ASN A 184 -7.89 7.05 -1.48
CA ASN A 184 -9.25 7.59 -1.43
C ASN A 184 -9.59 8.11 -0.03
N LEU A 185 -9.13 7.43 1.03
CA LEU A 185 -9.28 7.90 2.41
C LEU A 185 -8.50 9.20 2.65
N ILE A 186 -7.26 9.29 2.13
CA ILE A 186 -6.46 10.51 2.21
C ILE A 186 -7.19 11.67 1.50
N ALA A 187 -7.75 11.43 0.32
CA ALA A 187 -8.50 12.42 -0.44
C ALA A 187 -9.80 12.85 0.26
N ALA A 188 -10.53 11.92 0.87
CA ALA A 188 -11.73 12.21 1.65
C ALA A 188 -11.40 13.10 2.86
N GLY A 189 -10.39 12.72 3.65
CA GLY A 189 -9.94 13.53 4.80
C GLY A 189 -9.51 14.94 4.41
N ARG A 190 -8.73 15.09 3.32
CA ARG A 190 -8.35 16.40 2.78
C ARG A 190 -9.55 17.24 2.34
N THR A 191 -10.54 16.61 1.72
CA THR A 191 -11.75 17.30 1.23
C THR A 191 -12.58 17.82 2.41
N LEU A 192 -12.84 16.96 3.39
CA LEU A 192 -13.54 17.31 4.62
C LEU A 192 -12.82 18.41 5.42
N ALA A 193 -11.49 18.36 5.50
CA ALA A 193 -10.69 19.42 6.11
C ALA A 193 -10.88 20.78 5.40
N ARG A 194 -10.89 20.79 4.07
CA ARG A 194 -11.11 22.02 3.27
C ARG A 194 -12.54 22.54 3.37
N LEU A 195 -13.52 21.67 3.56
CA LEU A 195 -14.90 22.06 3.85
C LEU A 195 -15.02 22.68 5.24
N GLY A 196 -14.44 22.02 6.25
CA GLY A 196 -14.46 22.47 7.64
C GLY A 196 -13.67 23.77 7.88
N LEU A 197 -12.62 24.00 7.08
CA LEU A 197 -11.71 25.14 7.20
C LEU A 197 -11.78 26.08 5.98
N ARG A 198 -12.96 26.27 5.39
CA ARG A 198 -13.15 27.01 4.12
C ARG A 198 -12.84 28.51 4.24
N GLY A 199 -12.93 29.07 5.45
CA GLY A 199 -12.69 30.49 5.71
C GLY A 199 -11.25 30.94 5.42
N PRO A 200 -11.03 32.16 4.87
CA PRO A 200 -9.69 32.68 4.58
C PRO A 200 -8.77 32.74 5.81
N GLU A 201 -9.32 32.89 7.01
CA GLU A 201 -8.64 32.87 8.30
C GLU A 201 -7.97 31.52 8.63
N HIS A 202 -8.35 30.42 7.95
CA HIS A 202 -7.82 29.08 8.22
C HIS A 202 -6.75 28.61 7.22
N ARG A 203 -6.32 29.47 6.27
CA ARG A 203 -5.34 29.10 5.22
C ARG A 203 -4.02 28.57 5.77
N GLU A 204 -3.51 29.18 6.83
CA GLU A 204 -2.27 28.72 7.47
C GLU A 204 -2.45 27.33 8.09
N ARG A 205 -3.60 27.08 8.73
CA ARG A 205 -3.92 25.79 9.33
C ARG A 205 -4.03 24.69 8.27
N LEU A 206 -4.68 24.95 7.13
CA LEU A 206 -4.71 24.01 6.00
C LEU A 206 -3.30 23.67 5.48
N THR A 207 -2.40 24.65 5.48
CA THR A 207 -0.99 24.44 5.09
C THR A 207 -0.25 23.61 6.13
N GLN A 208 -0.50 23.84 7.43
CA GLN A 208 0.04 23.02 8.51
C GLN A 208 -0.46 21.57 8.43
N HIS A 209 -1.75 21.36 8.16
CA HIS A 209 -2.34 20.02 7.99
C HIS A 209 -1.71 19.29 6.81
N GLU A 210 -1.52 19.95 5.65
CA GLU A 210 -0.81 19.36 4.50
C GLU A 210 0.63 18.96 4.88
N ARG A 211 1.37 19.84 5.56
CA ARG A 211 2.76 19.56 5.96
C ARG A 211 2.85 18.40 6.94
N MET A 212 1.90 18.29 7.87
CA MET A 212 1.81 17.21 8.85
C MET A 212 1.40 15.89 8.18
N ALA A 213 0.35 15.89 7.36
CA ALA A 213 -0.14 14.69 6.67
C ALA A 213 0.93 14.05 5.78
N ARG A 214 1.73 14.84 5.04
CA ARG A 214 2.83 14.30 4.20
C ARG A 214 3.90 13.52 4.97
N ARG A 215 3.98 13.70 6.29
CA ARG A 215 4.95 13.00 7.15
C ARG A 215 4.39 11.73 7.77
N CYS A 216 3.07 11.55 7.72
CA CYS A 216 2.44 10.30 8.12
C CYS A 216 2.66 9.26 7.00
N VAL A 217 2.90 8.02 7.40
CA VAL A 217 3.07 6.85 6.54
C VAL A 217 1.72 6.22 6.21
N ARG A 218 0.87 6.01 7.23
CA ARG A 218 -0.41 5.31 7.07
C ARG A 218 -1.48 6.22 6.48
N PRO A 219 -2.29 5.76 5.50
CA PRO A 219 -3.43 6.53 4.98
C PRO A 219 -4.40 7.01 6.07
N GLU A 220 -4.65 6.18 7.08
CA GLU A 220 -5.49 6.51 8.23
C GLU A 220 -4.89 7.63 9.06
N ALA A 221 -3.58 7.56 9.35
CA ALA A 221 -2.87 8.62 10.09
C ALA A 221 -2.83 9.93 9.28
N ARG A 222 -2.72 9.85 7.95
CA ARG A 222 -2.84 11.01 7.05
C ARG A 222 -4.23 11.64 7.12
N ALA A 223 -5.29 10.83 7.14
CA ALA A 223 -6.66 11.32 7.30
C ALA A 223 -6.84 11.99 8.68
N VAL A 224 -6.33 11.37 9.76
CA VAL A 224 -6.33 11.99 11.10
C VAL A 224 -5.58 13.32 11.08
N ALA A 225 -4.39 13.38 10.47
CA ALA A 225 -3.61 14.61 10.34
C ALA A 225 -4.35 15.72 9.56
N TRP A 226 -5.13 15.35 8.55
CA TRP A 226 -5.96 16.32 7.83
C TRP A 226 -7.12 16.86 8.66
N LEU A 227 -7.70 16.02 9.52
CA LEU A 227 -8.95 16.31 10.24
C LEU A 227 -8.73 16.76 11.68
N ASP A 228 -7.48 16.81 12.13
CA ASP A 228 -7.09 17.24 13.47
C ASP A 228 -7.70 18.60 13.84
N GLY A 229 -8.55 18.62 14.88
CA GLY A 229 -9.26 19.81 15.35
C GLY A 229 -10.30 20.41 14.38
N VAL A 230 -10.61 19.76 13.25
CA VAL A 230 -11.53 20.32 12.25
C VAL A 230 -12.98 20.39 12.76
N LEU A 231 -13.40 19.43 13.59
CA LEU A 231 -14.76 19.40 14.16
C LEU A 231 -15.07 20.60 15.08
N GLU A 232 -14.05 21.23 15.66
CA GLU A 232 -14.20 22.39 16.57
C GLU A 232 -14.79 23.62 15.86
N PHE A 233 -14.69 23.68 14.53
CA PHE A 233 -15.18 24.79 13.72
C PHE A 233 -16.66 24.65 13.30
N GLY A 234 -17.30 23.51 13.59
CA GLY A 234 -18.74 23.29 13.37
C GLY A 234 -19.22 23.29 11.90
N SER A 235 -18.32 23.46 10.93
CA SER A 235 -18.67 23.50 9.49
C SER A 235 -18.79 22.10 8.86
N VAL A 236 -18.32 21.07 9.56
CA VAL A 236 -18.50 19.65 9.24
C VAL A 236 -18.81 18.89 10.54
N SER A 237 -19.58 17.82 10.45
CA SER A 237 -19.96 16.98 11.59
C SER A 237 -19.35 15.58 11.52
N ILE A 238 -19.56 14.80 12.59
CA ILE A 238 -19.21 13.37 12.60
C ILE A 238 -20.10 12.60 11.60
N GLU A 239 -21.35 13.00 11.38
CA GLU A 239 -22.18 12.40 10.34
C GLU A 239 -21.58 12.61 8.95
N ASP A 240 -21.01 13.79 8.66
CA ASP A 240 -20.32 14.03 7.39
C ASP A 240 -19.11 13.09 7.21
N TYR A 241 -18.37 12.81 8.30
CA TYR A 241 -17.23 11.89 8.26
C TYR A 241 -17.68 10.47 7.95
N ARG A 242 -18.78 10.01 8.59
CA ARG A 242 -19.37 8.69 8.31
C ARG A 242 -19.96 8.61 6.90
N ALA A 243 -20.64 9.66 6.45
CA ALA A 243 -21.21 9.74 5.10
C ALA A 243 -20.13 9.73 4.01
N ALA A 244 -18.94 10.25 4.30
CA ALA A 244 -17.77 10.16 3.44
C ALA A 244 -17.06 8.79 3.50
N GLY A 245 -17.56 7.85 4.32
CA GLY A 245 -17.04 6.49 4.43
C GLY A 245 -15.74 6.37 5.23
N LEU A 246 -15.41 7.32 6.11
CA LEU A 246 -14.21 7.23 6.94
C LEU A 246 -14.28 5.99 7.86
N PRO A 247 -13.18 5.24 8.02
CA PRO A 247 -13.11 4.15 8.97
C PRO A 247 -13.36 4.62 10.41
N GLU A 248 -14.07 3.82 11.21
CA GLU A 248 -14.37 4.17 12.61
C GLU A 248 -13.11 4.39 13.45
N VAL A 249 -11.99 3.70 13.16
CA VAL A 249 -10.70 3.93 13.83
C VAL A 249 -10.16 5.35 13.62
N VAL A 250 -10.44 5.96 12.45
CA VAL A 250 -10.06 7.36 12.15
C VAL A 250 -10.96 8.32 12.92
N ILE A 251 -12.28 8.07 12.94
CA ILE A 251 -13.25 8.89 13.66
C ILE A 251 -12.98 8.83 15.18
N GLU A 252 -12.73 7.64 15.71
CA GLU A 252 -12.33 7.41 17.10
C GLU A 252 -11.04 8.16 17.43
N ALA A 253 -10.03 8.08 16.56
CA ALA A 253 -8.79 8.83 16.73
C ALA A 253 -9.00 10.36 16.75
N LEU A 254 -10.08 10.89 16.18
CA LEU A 254 -10.37 12.33 16.18
C LEU A 254 -11.26 12.76 17.36
N THR A 255 -12.08 11.86 17.90
CA THR A 255 -13.20 12.23 18.79
C THR A 255 -13.18 11.60 20.16
N ALA A 256 -12.60 10.40 20.32
CA ALA A 256 -12.65 9.68 21.59
C ALA A 256 -11.69 10.28 22.64
N GLU A 257 -12.18 10.49 23.86
CA GLU A 257 -11.32 10.83 24.99
C GLU A 257 -10.38 9.67 25.37
N ARG A 258 -10.89 8.44 25.28
CA ARG A 258 -10.17 7.19 25.55
C ARG A 258 -10.24 6.26 24.33
N PRO A 259 -9.45 6.54 23.27
CA PRO A 259 -9.46 5.74 22.06
C PRO A 259 -8.86 4.35 22.26
N SER A 260 -9.24 3.42 21.38
CA SER A 260 -8.64 2.10 21.23
C SER A 260 -7.13 2.19 20.95
N ALA A 261 -6.42 1.07 21.13
CA ALA A 261 -4.98 1.00 20.85
C ALA A 261 -4.64 1.35 19.39
N ALA A 262 -5.50 0.95 18.44
CA ALA A 262 -5.33 1.27 17.03
C ALA A 262 -5.46 2.79 16.79
N ALA A 263 -6.50 3.43 17.32
CA ALA A 263 -6.70 4.86 17.22
C ALA A 263 -5.60 5.67 17.95
N MET A 264 -5.13 5.21 19.11
CA MET A 264 -3.96 5.79 19.80
C MET A 264 -2.70 5.72 18.94
N SER A 265 -2.47 4.60 18.25
CA SER A 265 -1.32 4.44 17.35
C SER A 265 -1.38 5.44 16.19
N LEU A 266 -2.58 5.75 15.65
CA LEU A 266 -2.73 6.80 14.63
C LEU A 266 -2.38 8.18 15.19
N ARG A 267 -2.89 8.53 16.38
CA ARG A 267 -2.56 9.80 17.06
C ARG A 267 -1.05 9.94 17.27
N ALA A 268 -0.38 8.87 17.73
CA ALA A 268 1.05 8.89 17.98
C ALA A 268 1.86 9.22 16.71
N GLU A 269 1.48 8.65 15.56
CA GLU A 269 2.13 8.96 14.28
C GLU A 269 1.90 10.42 13.86
N VAL A 270 0.70 10.96 14.08
CA VAL A 270 0.40 12.37 13.81
C VAL A 270 1.21 13.30 14.72
N VAL A 271 1.39 12.94 15.99
CA VAL A 271 2.25 13.67 16.94
C VAL A 271 3.70 13.66 16.48
N GLU A 272 4.25 12.49 16.13
CA GLU A 272 5.62 12.37 15.61
C GLU A 272 5.81 13.20 14.33
N ALA A 273 4.83 13.14 13.41
CA ALA A 273 4.81 13.95 12.21
C ALA A 273 4.84 15.45 12.54
N ARG A 274 4.06 15.90 13.53
CA ARG A 274 4.05 17.30 13.99
C ARG A 274 5.38 17.71 14.60
N GLU A 275 5.96 16.91 15.48
CA GLU A 275 7.26 17.20 16.11
C GLU A 275 8.39 17.28 15.09
N SER A 276 8.33 16.49 14.02
CA SER A 276 9.32 16.57 12.94
C SER A 276 9.27 17.88 12.14
N LEU A 277 8.18 18.66 12.21
CA LEU A 277 8.08 19.97 11.55
C LEU A 277 8.98 21.02 12.20
N GLY A 278 9.31 20.88 13.49
CA GLY A 278 10.17 21.82 14.22
C GLY A 278 11.66 21.52 14.12
N LYS A 279 12.04 20.38 13.52
CA LYS A 279 13.44 19.94 13.37
C LYS A 279 14.14 20.52 12.14
N TYR A 280 13.41 21.23 11.27
CA TYR A 280 13.87 21.82 10.01
C TYR A 280 13.17 23.16 9.78
#